data_AF-A0A8I1TRR9-F1
#
_entry.id   AF-A0A8I1TRR9-F1
#
_cell.length_a   1.000
_cell.length_b   1.000
_cell.length_c   1.000
_cell.angle_alpha   90.00
_cell.angle_beta   90.00
_cell.angle_gamma   90.00
#
_symmetry.space_group_name_H-M   'P 1'
#
loop_
_entity.id
_entity.type
_entity.pdbx_description
1 polymer ?
#
loop_
_entity_poly.entity_id
_entity_poly.type
_entity_poly.pdbx_seq_one_letter_code
_entity_poly.pdbx_strand_id
1 'polypeptide(L)'
;MKNIFEILMAAPPEQITRCKIAMLEIAHGHWEAAAMTMDDAAYETEPGEWARDCMEMRDFCMAMDKVKSEGIHAIQASGGSAAAGARMVIATL
;
A
#
# COMPACT_ATOMS: atom_id res chain seq x y z
N MET A 1 16.35 2.70 -0.08
CA MET A 1 14.99 3.08 0.34
C MET A 1 15.00 3.72 1.72
N LYS A 2 14.71 5.02 1.74
CA LYS A 2 14.37 5.77 2.96
C LYS A 2 12.98 5.36 3.44
N ASN A 3 12.74 5.39 4.75
CA ASN A 3 11.38 5.26 5.29
C ASN A 3 10.59 6.59 5.14
N ILE A 4 9.28 6.53 5.34
CA ILE A 4 8.41 7.70 5.13
C ILE A 4 8.75 8.92 6.00
N PHE A 5 9.26 8.72 7.22
CA PHE A 5 9.69 9.81 8.09
C PHE A 5 10.98 10.45 7.58
N GLU A 6 11.93 9.65 7.09
CA GLU A 6 13.16 10.15 6.47
C GLU A 6 12.86 10.97 5.20
N ILE A 7 11.90 10.53 4.38
CA ILE A 7 11.45 11.28 3.21
C ILE A 7 10.79 12.60 3.63
N LEU A 8 9.94 12.59 4.67
CA LEU A 8 9.31 13.80 5.21
C LEU A 8 10.35 14.82 5.70
N MET A 9 11.42 14.36 6.37
CA MET A 9 12.48 15.25 6.86
C MET A 9 13.32 15.88 5.74
N ALA A 10 13.34 15.25 4.57
CA ALA A 10 14.04 15.73 3.37
C ALA A 10 13.09 16.40 2.35
N ALA A 11 11.80 16.49 2.64
CA ALA A 11 10.80 16.98 1.70
C ALA A 11 11.00 18.47 1.39
N PRO A 12 10.86 18.90 0.13
CA PRO A 12 10.71 20.31 -0.22
C PRO A 12 9.55 20.94 0.58
N PRO A 13 9.63 22.22 0.98
CA PRO A 13 8.60 22.87 1.79
C PRO A 13 7.18 22.73 1.21
N GLU A 14 7.06 22.82 -0.12
CA GLU A 14 5.80 22.71 -0.87
C GLU A 14 5.21 21.29 -0.81
N GLN A 15 6.03 20.28 -0.56
CA GLN A 15 5.66 18.87 -0.56
C GLN A 15 5.41 18.32 0.86
N ILE A 16 5.69 19.09 1.93
CA ILE A 16 5.54 18.63 3.33
C ILE A 16 4.13 18.12 3.61
N THR A 17 3.10 18.85 3.19
CA THR A 17 1.70 18.47 3.42
C THR A 17 1.36 17.16 2.72
N ARG A 18 1.80 17.00 1.46
CA ARG A 18 1.60 15.78 0.68
C ARG A 18 2.30 14.58 1.30
N CYS A 19 3.53 14.77 1.77
CA CYS A 19 4.29 13.73 2.44
C CYS A 19 3.61 13.27 3.75
N LYS A 20 2.99 14.19 4.50
CA LYS A 20 2.18 13.85 5.68
C LYS A 20 0.91 13.08 5.34
N ILE A 21 0.25 13.39 4.22
CA ILE A 21 -0.91 12.63 3.73
C ILE A 21 -0.48 11.20 3.42
N ALA A 22 0.58 11.00 2.63
CA ALA A 22 1.08 9.66 2.32
C ALA A 22 1.46 8.87 3.58
N MET A 23 2.06 9.52 4.59
CA MET A 23 2.36 8.91 5.88
C MET A 23 1.11 8.42 6.62
N LEU A 24 0.02 9.19 6.57
CA LEU A 24 -1.25 8.81 7.17
C LEU A 24 -1.91 7.64 6.44
N GLU A 25 -1.92 7.66 5.11
CA GLU A 25 -2.44 6.56 4.28
C GLU A 25 -1.68 5.25 4.53
N ILE A 26 -0.34 5.32 4.65
CA ILE A 26 0.51 4.18 5.05
C ILE A 26 0.10 3.65 6.43
N ALA A 27 -0.10 4.54 7.41
CA ALA A 27 -0.48 4.13 8.77
C ALA A 27 -1.85 3.44 8.82
N HIS A 28 -2.77 3.81 7.94
CA HIS A 28 -4.08 3.15 7.80
C HIS A 28 -4.05 1.90 6.91
N GLY A 29 -2.92 1.56 6.28
CA GLY A 29 -2.81 0.45 5.35
C GLY A 29 -3.56 0.68 4.03
N HIS A 30 -3.75 1.95 3.66
CA HIS A 30 -4.27 2.39 2.36
C HIS A 30 -3.11 2.53 1.37
N TRP A 31 -2.49 1.39 1.05
CA TRP A 31 -1.25 1.32 0.29
C TRP A 31 -1.37 1.92 -1.12
N GLU A 32 -2.44 1.63 -1.85
CA GLU A 32 -2.68 2.19 -3.18
C GLU A 32 -2.77 3.73 -3.17
N ALA A 33 -3.51 4.30 -2.20
CA ALA A 33 -3.67 5.75 -2.06
C ALA A 33 -2.33 6.44 -1.70
N ALA A 34 -1.54 5.82 -0.83
CA ALA A 34 -0.19 6.28 -0.51
C ALA A 34 0.72 6.25 -1.74
N ALA A 35 0.64 5.19 -2.55
CA ALA A 35 1.42 5.06 -3.78
C ALA A 35 1.08 6.16 -4.80
N MET A 36 -0.21 6.40 -5.05
CA MET A 36 -0.65 7.48 -5.95
C MET A 36 -0.16 8.86 -5.46
N THR A 37 -0.26 9.12 -4.15
CA THR A 37 0.20 10.38 -3.55
C THR A 37 1.70 10.60 -3.79
N MET A 38 2.51 9.53 -3.71
CA MET A 38 3.95 9.59 -3.97
C MET A 38 4.28 9.72 -5.46
N ASP A 39 3.50 9.08 -6.34
CA ASP A 39 3.67 9.22 -7.78
C ASP A 39 3.42 10.67 -8.22
N ASP A 40 2.32 11.27 -7.79
CA ASP A 40 2.02 12.68 -8.05
C ASP A 40 3.15 13.60 -7.54
N ALA A 41 3.64 13.35 -6.33
CA ALA A 41 4.73 14.11 -5.72
C ALA A 41 6.04 14.04 -6.52
N ALA A 42 6.31 12.91 -7.18
CA ALA A 42 7.52 12.71 -7.98
C ALA A 42 7.51 13.54 -9.27
N TYR A 43 6.33 13.79 -9.86
CA TYR A 43 6.19 14.49 -11.14
C TYR A 43 5.86 15.99 -11.01
N GLU A 44 5.51 16.47 -9.83
CA GLU A 44 5.23 17.90 -9.59
C GLU A 44 6.50 18.77 -9.46
N THR A 45 7.68 18.16 -9.37
CA THR A 45 8.94 18.88 -9.13
C THR A 45 9.99 18.46 -10.15
N GLU A 46 11.05 19.26 -10.28
CA GLU A 46 12.18 18.91 -11.15
C GLU A 46 12.78 17.55 -10.75
N PRO A 47 13.17 16.71 -11.74
CA PRO A 47 13.77 15.41 -11.46
C PRO A 47 15.00 15.54 -10.55
N GLY A 48 15.07 14.71 -9.51
CA GLY A 48 16.14 14.76 -8.52
C GLY A 48 16.01 13.69 -7.44
N GLU A 49 16.75 13.87 -6.34
CA GLU A 49 16.74 12.93 -5.21
C GLU A 49 15.33 12.76 -4.62
N TRP A 50 14.58 13.85 -4.49
CA TRP A 50 13.18 13.83 -4.05
C TRP A 50 12.31 12.92 -4.92
N ALA A 51 12.30 13.15 -6.25
CA ALA A 51 11.49 12.37 -7.17
C ALA A 51 11.86 10.87 -7.12
N ARG A 52 13.15 10.55 -6.98
CA ARG A 52 13.62 9.17 -6.82
C ARG A 52 13.10 8.55 -5.52
N ASP A 53 13.22 9.26 -4.40
CA ASP A 53 12.77 8.76 -3.10
C ASP A 53 11.25 8.54 -3.09
N CYS A 54 10.47 9.42 -3.75
CA CYS A 54 9.03 9.24 -3.96
C CYS A 54 8.72 7.99 -4.80
N MET A 55 9.44 7.77 -5.91
CA MET A 55 9.24 6.58 -6.74
C MET A 55 9.58 5.28 -5.99
N GLU A 56 10.66 5.27 -5.20
CA GLU A 56 11.00 4.11 -4.35
C GLU A 56 9.89 3.83 -3.32
N MET A 57 9.35 4.86 -2.68
CA MET A 57 8.25 4.72 -1.71
C MET A 57 6.93 4.28 -2.40
N ARG A 58 6.64 4.79 -3.60
CA ARG A 58 5.51 4.34 -4.42
C ARG A 58 5.59 2.84 -4.70
N ASP A 59 6.75 2.38 -5.17
CA ASP A 59 6.95 0.96 -5.52
C ASP A 59 6.82 0.06 -4.29
N PHE A 60 7.32 0.51 -3.14
CA PHE A 60 7.09 -0.16 -1.86
C PHE A 60 5.60 -0.27 -1.52
N CYS A 61 4.85 0.83 -1.61
CA CYS A 61 3.42 0.83 -1.31
C CYS A 61 2.65 -0.10 -2.27
N MET A 62 2.98 -0.12 -3.56
CA MET A 62 2.37 -1.06 -4.51
C MET A 62 2.68 -2.53 -4.17
N ALA A 63 3.90 -2.84 -3.73
CA ALA A 63 4.24 -4.18 -3.27
C ALA A 63 3.44 -4.58 -2.02
N MET A 64 3.23 -3.67 -1.08
CA MET A 64 2.41 -3.91 0.11
C MET A 64 0.93 -4.11 -0.23
N ASP A 65 0.40 -3.36 -1.18
CA ASP A 65 -0.98 -3.53 -1.65
C ASP A 65 -1.19 -4.92 -2.29
N LYS A 66 -0.21 -5.36 -3.08
CA LYS A 66 -0.20 -6.72 -3.63
C LYS A 66 -0.19 -7.79 -2.54
N VAL A 67 0.67 -7.65 -1.53
CA VAL A 67 0.71 -8.60 -0.40
C VAL A 67 -0.62 -8.63 0.35
N LYS A 68 -1.22 -7.46 0.58
CA LYS A 68 -2.53 -7.33 1.23
C LYS A 68 -3.63 -8.04 0.43
N SER A 69 -3.71 -7.79 -0.89
CA SER A 69 -4.73 -8.40 -1.76
C SER A 69 -4.56 -9.92 -1.85
N GLU A 70 -3.33 -10.43 -2.02
CA GLU A 70 -3.04 -11.87 -2.02
C GLU A 70 -3.43 -12.54 -0.68
N GLY A 71 -3.12 -11.89 0.44
CA GLY A 71 -3.53 -12.36 1.77
C GLY A 71 -5.05 -12.45 1.94
N ILE A 72 -5.79 -11.45 1.45
CA ILE A 72 -7.26 -11.45 1.46
C ILE A 72 -7.81 -12.60 0.60
N HIS A 73 -7.28 -12.79 -0.60
CA HIS A 73 -7.70 -13.89 -1.48
C HIS A 73 -7.45 -15.27 -0.87
N ALA A 74 -6.32 -15.48 -0.19
CA ALA A 74 -6.03 -16.73 0.51
C ALA A 74 -7.02 -17.03 1.64
N ILE A 75 -7.43 -16.00 2.39
CA ILE A 75 -8.46 -16.14 3.44
C ILE A 75 -9.82 -16.48 2.82
N GLN A 76 -10.19 -15.83 1.72
CA GLN A 76 -11.45 -16.15 1.01
C GLN A 76 -11.46 -17.57 0.46
N ALA A 77 -10.35 -18.03 -0.13
CA ALA A 77 -10.21 -19.40 -0.63
C ALA A 77 -10.34 -20.45 0.47
N SER A 78 -9.76 -20.20 1.65
CA SER A 78 -9.86 -21.12 2.80
C SER A 78 -11.25 -21.11 3.46
N GLY A 79 -11.92 -19.95 3.52
CA GLY A 79 -13.31 -19.82 3.98
C GLY A 79 -14.32 -20.55 3.11
N GLY A 80 -14.08 -20.67 1.80
CA GLY A 80 -14.92 -21.45 0.87
C GLY A 80 -14.81 -22.97 1.07
N SER A 81 -13.65 -23.46 1.51
CA SER A 81 -13.42 -24.90 1.75
C SER A 81 -14.11 -25.40 3.03
N ALA A 82 -14.27 -24.55 4.05
CA ALA A 82 -14.98 -24.91 5.28
C ALA A 82 -16.51 -25.08 5.05
N ALA A 83 -17.10 -24.30 4.14
CA ALA A 83 -18.53 -24.41 3.81
C ALA A 83 -18.85 -25.65 2.94
N ALA A 84 -17.91 -26.11 2.11
CA ALA A 84 -18.08 -27.31 1.30
C ALA A 84 -18.09 -28.60 2.15
N GLY A 85 -17.25 -28.67 3.18
CA GLY A 85 -17.20 -29.80 4.11
C GLY A 85 -18.48 -29.95 4.95
N ALA A 86 -19.09 -28.83 5.38
CA ALA A 86 -20.31 -28.87 6.19
C ALA A 86 -21.56 -29.32 5.42
N ARG A 87 -21.65 -29.06 4.10
CA ARG A 87 -22.79 -29.47 3.28
C ARG A 87 -22.80 -30.97 2.95
N MET A 88 -21.63 -31.60 2.84
CA MET A 88 -21.54 -33.03 2.51
C MET A 88 -21.95 -33.93 3.69
N VAL A 89 -21.75 -33.48 4.93
CA VAL A 89 -22.14 -34.25 6.13
C VAL A 89 -23.67 -34.26 6.32
N ILE A 90 -24.37 -33.19 5.94
CA ILE A 90 -25.84 -33.09 6.12
C ILE A 90 -26.60 -33.88 5.04
N ALA A 91 -26.04 -34.08 3.84
CA ALA A 91 -26.71 -34.83 2.77
C ALA A 91 -26.59 -36.36 2.89
N THR A 92 -25.91 -36.87 3.92
CA THR A 92 -25.67 -38.33 4.12
C THR A 92 -26.33 -38.86 5.41
N LEU A 93 -27.13 -38.04 6.09
CA LEU A 93 -27.98 -38.39 7.23
C LEU A 93 -29.46 -38.20 6.87
#